data_AF-X1I227-F1
#
_entry.id   AF-X1I227-F1
#
_cell.length_a   1.000
_cell.length_b   1.000
_cell.length_c   1.000
_cell.angle_alpha   90.00
_cell.angle_beta   90.00
_cell.angle_gamma   90.00
#
_symmetry.space_group_name_H-M   'P 1'
#
loop_
_entity.id
_entity.type
_entity.pdbx_description
1 polymer ?
#
loop_
_entity_poly.entity_id
_entity_poly.type
_entity_poly.pdbx_seq_one_letter_code
_entity_poly.pdbx_strand_id
1 'polypeptide(L)'
;IITMDSDKSVTAYFKELDAVGSDVQITYIYYDGKVPSVESDEYVEITNLGTEPQDLAGWILIDISEGRPWFIFPSYVLTPGKSVRVYTNEIHPEYGGFSFRYGKAIWNNSVPDTAALFNAEGLKVSQKSY
;
A
#
# COMPACT_ATOMS: atom_id res chain seq x y z
N ILE A 1 37.36 -7.08 1.08
CA ILE A 1 38.67 -6.48 0.74
C ILE A 1 38.40 -5.52 -0.41
N ILE A 2 38.52 -4.21 -0.18
CA ILE A 2 38.33 -3.20 -1.23
C ILE A 2 39.68 -3.06 -1.93
N THR A 3 39.75 -3.43 -3.20
CA THR A 3 40.86 -3.04 -4.08
C THR A 3 40.54 -1.69 -4.69
N MET A 4 41.44 -0.72 -4.53
CA MET A 4 41.34 0.62 -5.11
C MET A 4 42.00 0.64 -6.48
N ASP A 5 41.33 1.15 -7.50
CA ASP A 5 41.97 1.53 -8.76
C ASP A 5 42.74 2.86 -8.60
N SER A 6 43.71 3.09 -9.48
CA SER A 6 44.73 4.15 -9.39
C SER A 6 44.17 5.58 -9.50
N ASP A 7 42.87 5.75 -9.75
CA ASP A 7 42.19 7.03 -9.87
C ASP A 7 41.46 7.49 -8.60
N LYS A 8 41.53 6.70 -7.51
CA LYS A 8 40.83 6.96 -6.22
C LYS A 8 39.30 7.06 -6.35
N SER A 9 38.71 6.55 -7.43
CA SER A 9 37.27 6.47 -7.55
C SER A 9 36.75 5.17 -6.92
N VAL A 10 35.68 5.27 -6.13
CA VAL A 10 34.92 4.11 -5.66
C VAL A 10 33.54 4.23 -6.28
N THR A 11 33.25 3.35 -7.24
CA THR A 11 31.89 3.20 -7.76
C THR A 11 31.16 2.19 -6.87
N ALA A 12 30.25 2.67 -6.04
CA ALA A 12 29.33 1.80 -5.30
C ALA A 12 28.15 1.46 -6.20
N TYR A 13 28.01 0.18 -6.55
CA TYR A 13 26.78 -0.33 -7.14
C TYR A 13 25.82 -0.65 -5.99
N PHE A 14 24.89 0.25 -5.72
CA PHE A 14 23.69 -0.13 -4.99
C PHE A 14 22.84 -0.91 -5.99
N LYS A 15 22.79 -2.24 -5.83
CA LYS A 15 21.63 -2.96 -6.33
C LYS A 15 20.48 -2.34 -5.56
N GLU A 16 19.65 -1.54 -6.23
CA GLU A 16 18.27 -1.42 -5.81
C GLU A 16 17.83 -2.88 -5.71
N LEU A 17 17.76 -3.38 -4.46
CA LEU A 17 17.09 -4.63 -4.22
C LEU A 17 15.69 -4.27 -4.68
N ASP A 18 15.38 -4.57 -5.95
CA ASP A 18 14.04 -4.89 -6.37
C ASP A 18 13.50 -5.63 -5.17
N ALA A 19 12.57 -5.00 -4.46
CA ALA A 19 11.95 -5.60 -3.30
C ALA A 19 11.67 -7.02 -3.76
N VAL A 20 12.25 -8.03 -3.10
CA VAL A 20 11.77 -9.40 -3.28
C VAL A 20 10.29 -9.23 -3.01
N GLY A 21 9.49 -9.27 -4.09
CA GLY A 21 8.21 -8.56 -4.11
C GLY A 21 7.45 -9.01 -2.88
N SER A 22 7.12 -8.07 -1.99
CA SER A 22 6.47 -8.44 -0.73
C SER A 22 5.29 -9.35 -1.06
N ASP A 23 5.17 -10.47 -0.37
CA ASP A 23 4.03 -11.36 -0.55
C ASP A 23 2.71 -10.60 -0.34
N VAL A 24 2.72 -9.56 0.51
CA VAL A 24 1.60 -8.63 0.66
C VAL A 24 1.65 -7.56 -0.43
N GLN A 25 0.60 -7.55 -1.27
CA GLN A 25 0.47 -6.68 -2.44
C GLN A 25 -0.85 -5.89 -2.41
N ILE A 26 -0.85 -4.66 -2.95
CA ILE A 26 -2.06 -3.97 -3.36
C ILE A 26 -2.54 -4.62 -4.65
N THR A 27 -3.67 -5.31 -4.60
CA THR A 27 -4.18 -6.12 -5.73
C THR A 27 -5.25 -5.39 -6.52
N TYR A 28 -6.05 -4.55 -5.86
CA TYR A 28 -7.14 -3.83 -6.51
C TYR A 28 -7.37 -2.45 -5.88
N ILE A 29 -7.79 -1.49 -6.71
CA ILE A 29 -8.25 -0.17 -6.29
C ILE A 29 -9.61 0.04 -6.95
N TYR A 30 -10.63 0.19 -6.11
CA TYR A 30 -11.97 0.57 -6.53
C TYR A 30 -12.09 2.08 -6.37
N TYR A 31 -11.95 2.81 -7.48
CA TYR A 31 -11.85 4.27 -7.50
C TYR A 31 -13.15 4.96 -7.93
N ASP A 32 -13.90 4.40 -8.89
CA ASP A 32 -15.17 4.97 -9.36
C ASP A 32 -16.33 4.53 -8.47
N GLY A 33 -16.36 5.08 -7.26
CA GLY A 33 -17.39 4.85 -6.25
C GLY A 33 -18.81 5.12 -6.75
N LYS A 34 -19.81 4.62 -6.03
CA LYS A 34 -21.23 4.82 -6.35
C LYS A 34 -21.93 5.75 -5.37
N VAL A 35 -21.28 6.12 -4.27
CA VAL A 35 -21.81 7.12 -3.33
C VAL A 35 -21.55 8.53 -3.90
N PRO A 36 -22.58 9.30 -4.31
CA PRO A 36 -22.37 10.56 -5.00
C PRO A 36 -21.55 11.57 -4.18
N SER A 37 -20.63 12.27 -4.85
CA SER A 37 -19.79 13.36 -4.32
C SER A 37 -18.73 12.98 -3.28
N VAL A 38 -18.95 11.95 -2.48
CA VAL A 38 -18.03 11.56 -1.39
C VAL A 38 -17.40 10.18 -1.58
N GLU A 39 -17.96 9.36 -2.47
CA GLU A 39 -17.42 8.06 -2.90
C GLU A 39 -16.89 7.22 -1.73
N SER A 40 -17.69 7.18 -0.66
CA SER A 40 -17.31 6.55 0.60
C SER A 40 -17.07 5.04 0.49
N ASP A 41 -17.57 4.44 -0.60
CA ASP A 41 -17.47 3.05 -1.00
C ASP A 41 -16.22 2.71 -1.83
N GLU A 42 -15.41 3.71 -2.20
CA GLU A 42 -14.06 3.50 -2.71
C GLU A 42 -13.20 2.69 -1.73
N TYR A 43 -12.30 1.85 -2.25
CA TYR A 43 -11.36 1.11 -1.40
C TYR A 43 -10.09 0.67 -2.12
N VAL A 44 -9.07 0.41 -1.31
CA VAL A 44 -7.89 -0.36 -1.73
C VAL A 44 -7.97 -1.76 -1.14
N GLU A 45 -7.79 -2.78 -1.99
CA GLU A 45 -7.66 -4.18 -1.58
C GLU A 45 -6.18 -4.57 -1.50
N ILE A 46 -5.82 -5.15 -0.36
CA ILE A 46 -4.48 -5.66 -0.06
C ILE A 46 -4.59 -7.17 0.18
N THR A 47 -3.79 -7.95 -0.53
CA THR A 47 -3.81 -9.42 -0.47
C THR A 47 -2.44 -9.95 -0.06
N ASN A 48 -2.41 -10.94 0.81
CA ASN A 48 -1.22 -11.74 1.05
C ASN A 48 -1.17 -12.87 0.02
N LEU A 49 -0.31 -12.74 -1.00
CA LEU A 49 -0.06 -13.71 -2.05
C LEU A 49 0.99 -14.76 -1.68
N GLY A 50 1.59 -14.62 -0.49
CA GLY A 50 2.59 -15.53 0.04
C GLY A 50 2.00 -16.79 0.65
N THR A 51 2.88 -17.52 1.34
CA THR A 51 2.55 -18.79 2.00
C THR A 51 2.55 -18.70 3.53
N GLU A 52 3.01 -17.59 4.10
CA GLU A 52 3.06 -17.37 5.54
C GLU A 52 2.16 -16.19 5.97
N PRO A 53 1.58 -16.21 7.18
CA PRO A 53 0.82 -15.08 7.72
C PRO A 53 1.70 -13.84 7.90
N GLN A 54 1.16 -12.65 7.62
CA GLN A 54 1.85 -11.37 7.80
C GLN A 54 1.09 -10.49 8.81
N ASP A 55 1.77 -10.05 9.87
CA ASP A 55 1.25 -8.99 10.73
C ASP A 55 1.45 -7.63 10.06
N LEU A 56 0.37 -6.87 9.95
CA LEU A 56 0.34 -5.54 9.33
C LEU A 56 0.42 -4.42 10.35
N ALA A 57 0.59 -4.71 11.65
CA ALA A 57 0.69 -3.68 12.68
C ALA A 57 1.69 -2.57 12.31
N GLY A 58 1.22 -1.32 12.25
CA GLY A 58 2.05 -0.17 11.93
C GLY A 58 2.39 0.02 10.45
N TRP A 59 1.92 -0.85 9.56
CA TRP A 59 2.02 -0.64 8.12
C TRP A 59 1.16 0.57 7.70
N ILE A 60 1.59 1.26 6.65
CA ILE A 60 0.96 2.50 6.16
C ILE A 60 0.47 2.30 4.73
N LEU A 61 -0.81 2.53 4.50
CA LEU A 61 -1.39 2.72 3.18
C LEU A 61 -1.60 4.22 2.92
N ILE A 62 -1.20 4.70 1.75
CA ILE A 62 -1.30 6.12 1.39
C ILE A 62 -1.64 6.27 -0.09
N ASP A 63 -2.44 7.28 -0.44
CA ASP A 63 -2.43 7.82 -1.79
C ASP A 63 -1.15 8.65 -2.00
N ILE A 64 -0.19 8.10 -2.75
CA ILE A 64 1.10 8.74 -2.96
C ILE A 64 1.05 9.81 -4.05
N SER A 65 -0.02 9.85 -4.87
CA SER A 65 -0.22 10.91 -5.86
C SER A 65 -0.46 12.26 -5.19
N GLU A 66 -1.30 12.31 -4.15
CA GLU A 66 -1.52 13.53 -3.35
C GLU A 66 -0.69 13.60 -2.06
N GLY A 67 -0.09 12.49 -1.64
CA GLY A 67 0.64 12.36 -0.38
C GLY A 67 -0.26 12.33 0.86
N ARG A 68 -1.58 12.15 0.69
CA ARG A 68 -2.59 11.99 1.74
C ARG A 68 -3.92 11.50 1.12
N PRO A 69 -4.86 10.93 1.90
CA PRO A 69 -4.73 10.56 3.31
C PRO A 69 -3.85 9.31 3.48
N TRP A 70 -3.51 9.05 4.75
CA TRP A 70 -2.73 7.89 5.18
C TRP A 70 -3.58 7.10 6.18
N PHE A 71 -3.48 5.77 6.10
CA PHE A 71 -4.08 4.84 7.04
C PHE A 71 -2.97 3.99 7.65
N ILE A 72 -2.92 3.93 8.98
CA ILE A 72 -2.01 3.05 9.71
C ILE A 72 -2.81 1.84 10.16
N PHE A 73 -2.35 0.66 9.79
CA PHE A 73 -2.96 -0.58 10.24
C PHE A 73 -2.81 -0.76 11.77
N PRO A 74 -3.88 -1.10 12.49
CA PRO A 74 -3.76 -1.65 13.83
C PRO A 74 -3.15 -3.06 13.75
N SER A 75 -3.00 -3.74 14.89
CA SER A 75 -2.62 -5.16 14.87
C SER A 75 -3.64 -5.97 14.07
N TYR A 76 -3.16 -6.61 13.00
CA TYR A 76 -3.98 -7.38 12.10
C TYR A 76 -3.10 -8.37 11.34
N VAL A 77 -3.39 -9.66 11.49
CA VAL A 77 -2.67 -10.73 10.79
C VAL A 77 -3.41 -11.09 9.52
N LEU A 78 -2.82 -10.76 8.36
CA LEU A 78 -3.31 -11.15 7.06
C LEU A 78 -2.78 -12.55 6.70
N THR A 79 -3.67 -13.54 6.74
CA THR A 79 -3.32 -14.93 6.44
C THR A 79 -3.09 -15.17 4.94
N PRO A 80 -2.33 -16.21 4.56
CA PRO A 80 -2.05 -16.55 3.16
C PRO A 80 -3.31 -16.64 2.29
N GLY A 81 -3.27 -16.03 1.11
CA GLY A 81 -4.36 -16.02 0.13
C GLY A 81 -5.58 -15.19 0.54
N LYS A 82 -5.54 -14.44 1.64
CA LYS A 82 -6.63 -13.57 2.07
C LYS A 82 -6.39 -12.12 1.67
N SER A 83 -7.51 -11.40 1.52
CA SER A 83 -7.54 -9.96 1.27
C SER A 83 -8.14 -9.20 2.44
N VAL A 84 -7.75 -7.95 2.57
CA VAL A 84 -8.35 -6.93 3.44
C VAL A 84 -8.58 -5.66 2.63
N ARG A 85 -9.58 -4.85 3.00
CA ARG A 85 -9.89 -3.59 2.33
C ARG A 85 -9.81 -2.41 3.28
N VAL A 86 -9.34 -1.28 2.75
CA VAL A 86 -9.39 0.02 3.44
C VAL A 86 -10.25 0.95 2.61
N TYR A 87 -11.41 1.33 3.17
CA TYR A 87 -12.41 2.15 2.49
C TYR A 87 -12.17 3.64 2.70
N THR A 88 -12.65 4.47 1.77
CA THR A 88 -12.59 5.94 1.91
C THR A 88 -13.29 6.41 3.18
N ASN A 89 -14.53 5.97 3.43
CA ASN A 89 -15.25 6.35 4.66
C ASN A 89 -16.24 5.30 5.19
N GLU A 90 -16.53 4.24 4.44
CA GLU A 90 -17.37 3.14 4.91
C GLU A 90 -16.61 2.19 5.87
N ILE A 91 -17.35 1.36 6.60
CA ILE A 91 -16.81 0.33 7.49
C ILE A 91 -17.48 -0.99 7.14
N HIS A 92 -16.68 -1.95 6.67
CA HIS A 92 -17.11 -3.28 6.28
C HIS A 92 -16.39 -4.36 7.11
N PRO A 93 -16.95 -4.81 8.25
CA PRO A 93 -16.31 -5.81 9.11
C PRO A 93 -15.93 -7.12 8.39
N GLU A 94 -16.70 -7.52 7.39
CA GLU A 94 -16.47 -8.70 6.55
C GLU A 94 -15.20 -8.59 5.68
N TYR A 95 -14.68 -7.38 5.48
CA TYR A 95 -13.44 -7.09 4.75
C TYR A 95 -12.34 -6.47 5.64
N GLY A 96 -12.45 -6.67 6.96
CA GLY A 96 -11.48 -6.20 7.97
C GLY A 96 -11.89 -4.93 8.71
N GLY A 97 -12.92 -4.21 8.25
CA GLY A 97 -13.50 -3.07 8.95
C GLY A 97 -12.62 -1.81 8.95
N PHE A 98 -11.69 -1.68 8.00
CA PHE A 98 -10.78 -0.55 7.93
C PHE A 98 -11.29 0.57 7.03
N SER A 99 -10.96 1.80 7.44
CA SER A 99 -11.42 3.02 6.79
C SER A 99 -10.42 4.15 7.02
N PHE A 100 -10.16 4.95 5.99
CA PHE A 100 -9.46 6.23 6.14
C PHE A 100 -10.26 7.24 6.97
N ARG A 101 -11.58 7.02 7.11
CA ARG A 101 -12.53 7.97 7.72
C ARG A 101 -12.47 9.35 7.07
N TYR A 102 -12.26 9.39 5.76
CA TYR A 102 -12.05 10.60 4.99
C TYR A 102 -13.36 11.05 4.36
N GLY A 103 -13.80 12.27 4.65
CA GLY A 103 -15.15 12.74 4.31
C GLY A 103 -15.39 13.09 2.83
N LYS A 104 -14.47 12.75 1.93
CA LYS A 104 -14.53 13.03 0.49
C LYS A 104 -13.82 11.92 -0.28
N ALA A 105 -14.09 11.82 -1.58
CA ALA A 105 -13.40 10.90 -2.48
C ALA A 105 -11.87 11.03 -2.32
N ILE A 106 -11.19 9.89 -2.27
CA ILE A 106 -9.73 9.82 -2.20
C ILE A 106 -9.16 9.60 -3.60
N TRP A 107 -9.79 8.72 -4.39
CA TRP A 107 -9.22 8.24 -5.65
C TRP A 107 -9.86 8.96 -6.83
N ASN A 108 -9.05 9.65 -7.61
CA ASN A 108 -9.50 10.47 -8.73
C ASN A 108 -10.09 9.64 -9.89
N ASN A 109 -11.28 10.04 -10.35
CA ASN A 109 -12.03 9.37 -11.43
C ASN A 109 -11.59 9.73 -12.86
N SER A 110 -10.77 10.78 -13.03
CA SER A 110 -10.35 11.32 -14.34
C SER A 110 -8.87 11.14 -14.64
N VAL A 111 -8.02 11.25 -13.62
CA VAL A 111 -6.58 11.01 -13.70
C VAL A 111 -6.24 9.94 -12.68
N PRO A 112 -5.64 8.81 -13.07
CA PRO A 112 -5.30 7.77 -12.13
C PRO A 112 -4.40 8.23 -10.99
N ASP A 113 -4.77 7.87 -9.78
CA ASP A 113 -3.91 7.96 -8.62
C ASP A 113 -3.10 6.68 -8.40
N THR A 114 -2.18 6.73 -7.43
CA THR A 114 -1.33 5.60 -7.09
C THR A 114 -1.37 5.36 -5.58
N ALA A 115 -1.87 4.20 -5.18
CA ALA A 115 -1.75 3.75 -3.81
C ALA A 115 -0.35 3.17 -3.56
N ALA A 116 0.22 3.43 -2.39
CA ALA A 116 1.45 2.80 -1.93
C ALA A 116 1.27 2.20 -0.52
N LEU A 117 1.86 1.03 -0.31
CA LEU A 117 1.89 0.32 0.96
C LEU A 117 3.32 0.28 1.47
N PHE A 118 3.52 0.71 2.71
CA PHE A 118 4.79 0.69 3.42
C PHE A 118 4.69 -0.23 4.63
N ASN A 119 5.74 -1.01 4.89
CA ASN A 119 5.81 -1.82 6.10
C ASN A 119 6.13 -0.96 7.33
N ALA A 120 6.16 -1.59 8.51
CA ALA A 120 6.42 -0.89 9.78
C ALA A 120 7.83 -0.24 9.88
N GLU A 121 8.79 -0.67 9.06
CA GLU A 121 10.13 -0.04 8.97
C GLU A 121 10.15 1.14 7.99
N GLY A 122 9.04 1.45 7.31
CA GLY A 122 8.94 2.50 6.31
C GLY A 122 9.46 2.10 4.93
N LEU A 123 9.67 0.80 4.66
CA LEU A 123 10.02 0.30 3.33
C LEU A 123 8.75 0.16 2.48
N LYS A 124 8.76 0.70 1.27
CA LYS A 124 7.67 0.51 0.31
C LYS A 124 7.67 -0.92 -0.19
N VAL A 125 6.58 -1.64 0.07
CA VAL A 125 6.44 -3.07 -0.22
C VAL A 125 5.53 -3.35 -1.41
N SER A 126 4.58 -2.45 -1.70
CA SER A 126 3.71 -2.53 -2.86
C SER A 126 3.26 -1.15 -3.31
N GLN A 127 2.93 -1.00 -4.59
CA GLN A 127 2.24 0.16 -5.13
C GLN A 127 1.38 -0.25 -6.32
N LYS A 128 0.29 0.47 -6.57
CA LYS A 128 -0.60 0.23 -7.70
C LYS A 128 -1.26 1.53 -8.17
N SER A 129 -1.25 1.74 -9.48
CA SER A 129 -2.09 2.72 -10.18
C SER A 129 -3.25 1.99 -10.88
N TYR A 130 -4.32 2.70 -11.24
CA TYR A 130 -5.52 2.14 -11.88
C TYR A 130 -5.86 2.80 -13.22
#